data_AF-A0A1L7BFL1-F1
#
_entry.id   AF-A0A1L7BFL1-F1
#
_cell.length_a   1.000
_cell.length_b   1.000
_cell.length_c   1.000
_cell.angle_alpha   90.00
_cell.angle_beta   90.00
_cell.angle_gamma   90.00
#
_symmetry.space_group_name_H-M   'P 1'
#
loop_
_entity.id
_entity.type
_entity.pdbx_description
1 polymer ?
#
loop_
_entity_poly.entity_id
_entity_poly.type
_entity_poly.pdbx_seq_one_letter_code
_entity_poly.pdbx_strand_id
1 'polypeptide(L)'
;MIGEHPYVKWAIKVIENYVLYSKIINPDNSLPKELFEKKAGCFVTLHTTDGNLRGCIGTFKPTQENLALEIRNNAIAAATQDPRFLPLSKKELGSIIVSVDVLSETEKVNSIKELDPKKYGIIVKQGNRRGLLLPDIEGVNSTDEQIRIAKLKAGIYSENFEIYKFTVQRYH
;
A
#
# COMPACT_ATOMS: atom_id res chain seq x y z
N MET A 1 12.34 -1.98 14.56
CA MET A 1 11.05 -1.39 14.14
C MET A 1 9.90 -2.01 14.93
N ILE A 2 8.68 -1.47 14.85
CA ILE A 2 7.52 -1.87 15.66
C ILE A 2 6.44 -2.48 14.75
N GLY A 3 5.97 -3.68 15.10
CA GLY A 3 4.88 -4.38 14.43
C GLY A 3 4.85 -5.88 14.76
N GLU A 4 3.65 -6.46 14.88
CA GLU A 4 3.47 -7.78 15.49
C GLU A 4 2.96 -8.85 14.54
N HIS A 5 2.10 -8.49 13.58
CA HIS A 5 1.54 -9.44 12.63
C HIS A 5 2.65 -10.07 11.77
N PRO A 6 2.56 -11.37 11.41
CA PRO A 6 3.60 -12.04 10.62
C PRO A 6 3.98 -11.33 9.31
N TYR A 7 3.01 -10.68 8.66
CA TYR A 7 3.25 -9.91 7.43
C TYR A 7 4.10 -8.67 7.69
N VAL A 8 3.83 -8.01 8.82
CA VAL A 8 4.53 -6.81 9.25
C VAL A 8 5.93 -7.18 9.74
N LYS A 9 6.08 -8.27 10.50
CA LYS A 9 7.38 -8.82 10.88
C LYS A 9 8.23 -9.19 9.67
N TRP A 10 7.62 -9.74 8.61
CA TRP A 10 8.31 -9.96 7.34
C TRP A 10 8.79 -8.65 6.71
N ALA A 11 7.92 -7.64 6.60
CA ALA A 11 8.30 -6.32 6.10
C ALA A 11 9.44 -5.69 6.91
N ILE A 12 9.38 -5.75 8.25
CA ILE A 12 10.42 -5.27 9.16
C ILE A 12 11.75 -5.98 8.91
N LYS A 13 11.76 -7.32 8.89
CA LYS A 13 12.97 -8.12 8.66
C LYS A 13 13.64 -7.73 7.34
N VAL A 14 12.83 -7.51 6.30
CA VAL A 14 13.30 -7.06 4.98
C VAL A 14 13.91 -5.66 5.05
N ILE A 15 13.21 -4.70 5.65
CA ILE A 15 13.67 -3.31 5.76
C ILE A 15 14.96 -3.24 6.56
N GLU A 16 15.02 -3.88 7.73
CA GLU A 16 16.20 -3.88 8.59
C GLU A 16 17.41 -4.49 7.86
N ASN A 17 17.24 -5.61 7.15
CA ASN A 17 18.34 -6.20 6.38
C ASN A 17 18.84 -5.28 5.26
N TYR A 18 17.93 -4.61 4.56
CA TYR A 18 18.30 -3.70 3.48
C TYR A 18 18.97 -2.43 4.01
N VAL A 19 18.42 -1.79 5.05
CA VAL A 19 18.95 -0.54 5.59
C VAL A 19 20.27 -0.76 6.35
N LEU A 20 20.40 -1.87 7.08
CA LEU A 20 21.62 -2.14 7.86
C LEU A 20 22.76 -2.68 7.00
N TYR A 21 22.44 -3.54 6.03
CA TYR A 21 23.44 -4.38 5.33
C TYR A 21 23.36 -4.31 3.80
N SER A 22 22.41 -3.56 3.23
CA SER A 22 22.13 -3.54 1.78
C SER A 22 21.85 -4.93 1.20
N LYS A 23 21.27 -5.81 2.02
CA LYS A 23 20.94 -7.19 1.62
C LYS A 23 19.44 -7.34 1.37
N ILE A 24 19.11 -7.81 0.18
CA ILE A 24 17.76 -8.29 -0.14
C ILE A 24 17.67 -9.75 0.31
N ILE A 25 16.72 -10.03 1.19
CA ILE A 25 16.46 -11.39 1.68
C ILE A 25 15.23 -12.00 0.97
N ASN A 26 15.24 -13.32 0.78
CA ASN A 26 14.11 -14.04 0.21
C ASN A 26 13.19 -14.57 1.31
N PRO A 27 11.87 -14.68 1.04
CA PRO A 27 10.96 -15.33 1.96
C PRO A 27 11.31 -16.81 2.09
N ASP A 28 11.09 -17.38 3.28
CA ASP A 28 11.37 -18.77 3.60
C ASP A 28 10.17 -19.42 4.33
N ASN A 29 10.24 -20.73 4.58
CA ASN A 29 9.15 -21.51 5.14
C ASN A 29 8.78 -21.15 6.60
N SER A 30 9.47 -20.21 7.25
CA SER A 30 9.06 -19.66 8.55
C SER A 30 7.88 -18.69 8.43
N LEU A 31 7.60 -18.19 7.23
CA LEU A 31 6.47 -17.31 6.96
C LEU A 31 5.14 -18.09 6.79
N PRO A 32 3.99 -17.45 7.07
CA PRO A 32 2.68 -18.05 6.81
C PRO A 32 2.53 -18.53 5.36
N LYS A 33 2.00 -19.75 5.18
CA LYS A 33 1.81 -20.37 3.85
C LYS A 33 0.99 -19.50 2.88
N GLU A 34 -0.03 -18.82 3.40
CA GLU A 34 -0.89 -17.91 2.64
C GLU A 34 -0.13 -16.79 1.91
N LEU A 35 1.05 -16.36 2.42
CA LEU A 35 1.89 -15.38 1.74
C LEU A 35 2.49 -15.92 0.44
N PHE A 36 2.61 -17.24 0.29
CA PHE A 36 3.12 -17.91 -0.91
C PHE A 36 2.00 -18.32 -1.88
N GLU A 37 0.79 -18.54 -1.37
CA GLU A 37 -0.36 -19.02 -2.14
C GLU A 37 -1.18 -17.88 -2.75
N LYS A 38 -1.15 -16.69 -2.14
CA LYS A 38 -1.93 -15.53 -2.58
C LYS A 38 -1.12 -14.59 -3.46
N LYS A 39 -1.77 -14.06 -4.50
CA LYS A 39 -1.33 -12.88 -5.26
C LYS A 39 -2.25 -11.72 -4.94
N ALA A 40 -1.69 -10.64 -4.42
CA ALA A 40 -2.43 -9.40 -4.17
C ALA A 40 -1.50 -8.20 -4.30
N GLY A 41 -2.05 -7.05 -4.65
CA GLY A 41 -1.36 -5.79 -4.43
C GLY A 41 -1.27 -5.50 -2.92
N CYS A 42 -0.21 -4.83 -2.50
CA CYS A 42 -0.10 -4.38 -1.12
C CYS A 42 0.60 -3.03 -1.01
N PHE A 43 0.35 -2.31 0.08
CA PHE A 43 1.09 -1.11 0.46
C PHE A 43 1.79 -1.36 1.79
N VAL A 44 3.06 -0.99 1.86
CA VAL A 44 3.81 -0.94 3.12
C VAL A 44 3.92 0.51 3.53
N THR A 45 3.43 0.82 4.73
CA THR A 45 3.42 2.17 5.27
C THR A 45 4.26 2.23 6.53
N LEU A 46 5.07 3.28 6.61
CA LEU A 46 6.00 3.55 7.69
C LEU A 46 5.54 4.84 8.37
N HIS A 47 5.27 4.77 9.66
CA HIS A 47 4.99 5.94 10.50
C HIS A 47 6.07 6.07 11.56
N THR A 48 6.40 7.30 11.95
CA THR A 48 7.17 7.50 13.18
C THR A 48 6.30 7.18 14.39
N THR A 49 6.91 6.93 15.55
CA THR A 49 6.19 6.76 16.83
C THR A 49 5.29 7.94 17.19
N ASP A 50 5.59 9.13 16.65
CA ASP A 50 4.78 10.35 16.83
C ASP A 50 3.58 10.41 15.85
N GLY A 51 3.36 9.36 15.05
CA GLY A 51 2.23 9.25 14.12
C GLY A 51 2.47 9.84 12.73
N ASN A 52 3.63 10.43 12.46
CA ASN A 52 3.91 11.07 11.17
C ASN A 52 4.23 10.05 10.08
N LEU A 53 3.69 10.25 8.89
CA LEU A 53 4.04 9.44 7.72
C LEU A 53 5.53 9.61 7.39
N ARG A 54 6.26 8.50 7.24
CA ARG A 54 7.69 8.46 6.95
C ARG A 54 8.07 7.72 5.67
N GLY A 55 7.11 7.00 5.09
CA GLY A 55 7.21 6.34 3.80
C GLY A 55 5.96 5.52 3.50
N CYS A 56 5.51 5.50 2.26
CA CYS A 56 4.44 4.61 1.82
C CYS A 56 4.62 4.28 0.35
N ILE A 57 4.85 3.01 0.05
CA ILE A 57 4.92 2.49 -1.31
C ILE A 57 4.12 1.20 -1.39
N GLY A 58 3.47 1.01 -2.53
CA GLY A 58 2.73 -0.19 -2.80
C GLY A 58 2.34 -0.34 -4.25
N THR A 59 1.77 -1.49 -4.53
CA THR A 59 1.22 -1.88 -5.82
C THR A 59 -0.27 -2.16 -5.65
N PHE A 60 -1.06 -1.68 -6.60
CA PHE A 60 -2.51 -1.87 -6.54
C PHE A 60 -2.97 -3.19 -7.16
N LYS A 61 -2.12 -3.79 -7.99
CA LYS A 61 -2.28 -5.13 -8.56
C LYS A 61 -1.03 -5.93 -8.23
N PRO A 62 -1.13 -7.26 -8.08
CA PRO A 62 0.03 -8.10 -7.86
C PRO A 62 1.00 -7.93 -9.03
N THR A 63 2.26 -7.63 -8.71
CA THR A 63 3.38 -7.55 -9.65
C THR A 63 4.37 -8.70 -9.45
N GLN A 64 4.26 -9.40 -8.33
CA GLN A 64 5.10 -10.53 -7.96
C GLN A 64 4.34 -11.85 -8.02
N GLU A 65 5.10 -12.94 -7.94
CA GLU A 65 4.55 -14.30 -7.97
C GLU A 65 3.70 -14.64 -6.74
N ASN A 66 3.94 -13.95 -5.62
CA ASN A 66 3.18 -14.12 -4.38
C ASN A 66 3.29 -12.88 -3.48
N LEU A 67 2.43 -12.82 -2.47
CA LEU A 67 2.33 -11.71 -1.53
C LEU A 67 3.60 -11.53 -0.69
N ALA A 68 4.34 -12.59 -0.39
CA ALA A 68 5.63 -12.49 0.33
C ALA A 68 6.63 -11.62 -0.43
N LEU A 69 6.78 -11.87 -1.74
CA LEU A 69 7.66 -11.10 -2.61
C LEU A 69 7.14 -9.68 -2.84
N GLU A 70 5.81 -9.52 -2.93
CA GLU A 70 5.18 -8.20 -3.06
C GLU A 70 5.47 -7.32 -1.83
N ILE A 71 5.25 -7.85 -0.63
CA ILE A 71 5.56 -7.15 0.63
C ILE A 71 7.05 -6.80 0.70
N ARG A 72 7.94 -7.73 0.34
CA ARG A 72 9.39 -7.48 0.37
C ARG A 72 9.76 -6.28 -0.48
N ASN A 73 9.35 -6.27 -1.75
CA ASN A 73 9.75 -5.22 -2.69
C ASN A 73 9.14 -3.86 -2.27
N ASN A 74 7.87 -3.85 -1.88
CA ASN A 74 7.20 -2.65 -1.42
C ASN A 74 7.74 -2.12 -0.09
N ALA A 75 8.19 -2.99 0.82
CA ALA A 75 8.80 -2.60 2.09
C ALA A 75 10.15 -1.88 1.87
N ILE A 76 11.01 -2.44 1.00
CA ILE A 76 12.28 -1.80 0.62
C ILE A 76 12.02 -0.44 -0.02
N ALA A 77 11.08 -0.40 -0.97
CA ALA A 77 10.75 0.84 -1.66
C ALA A 77 10.15 1.89 -0.72
N ALA A 78 9.27 1.51 0.21
CA ALA A 78 8.72 2.42 1.21
C ALA A 78 9.81 3.03 2.10
N ALA A 79 10.84 2.25 2.44
CA ALA A 79 11.95 2.71 3.25
C ALA A 79 12.99 3.56 2.50
N THR A 80 13.10 3.43 1.18
CA THR A 80 14.26 3.95 0.42
C THR A 80 13.96 4.71 -0.87
N GLN A 81 12.74 4.63 -1.39
CA GLN A 81 12.37 5.13 -2.71
C GLN A 81 11.10 5.99 -2.71
N ASP A 82 10.50 6.28 -1.55
CA ASP A 82 9.41 7.25 -1.49
C ASP A 82 9.96 8.66 -1.80
N PRO A 83 9.57 9.29 -2.92
CA PRO A 83 10.18 10.54 -3.38
C PRO A 83 9.89 11.74 -2.47
N ARG A 84 8.97 11.60 -1.50
CA ARG A 84 8.64 12.64 -0.53
C ARG A 84 9.63 12.70 0.63
N PHE A 85 10.44 11.65 0.82
CA PHE A 85 11.33 11.52 1.97
C PHE A 85 12.72 11.07 1.56
N LEU A 86 13.72 11.40 2.37
CA LEU A 86 15.04 10.77 2.24
C LEU A 86 14.96 9.30 2.66
N PRO A 87 15.82 8.43 2.11
CA PRO A 87 15.93 7.03 2.55
C PRO A 87 16.10 6.94 4.08
N LEU A 88 15.48 5.93 4.69
CA LEU A 88 15.60 5.69 6.13
C LEU A 88 17.05 5.45 6.53
N SER A 89 17.48 6.13 7.59
CA SER A 89 18.76 5.89 8.23
C SER A 89 18.66 4.78 9.29
N LYS A 90 19.81 4.18 9.61
CA LYS A 90 19.91 3.12 10.64
C LYS A 90 19.37 3.56 12.00
N LYS A 91 19.54 4.84 12.35
CA LYS A 91 19.12 5.41 13.64
C LYS A 91 17.60 5.54 13.76
N GLU A 92 16.89 5.68 12.64
CA GLU A 92 15.44 5.81 12.63
C GLU A 92 14.73 4.47 12.85
N LEU A 93 15.36 3.33 12.54
CA LEU A 93 14.70 2.00 12.57
C LEU A 93 14.03 1.66 13.92
N GLY A 94 14.55 2.18 15.03
CA GLY A 94 13.97 1.95 16.36
C GLY A 94 12.63 2.67 16.61
N SER A 95 12.34 3.74 15.86
CA SER A 95 11.17 4.61 16.05
C SER A 95 10.17 4.56 14.89
N ILE A 96 10.22 3.51 14.06
CA ILE A 96 9.27 3.30 12.96
C ILE A 96 8.26 2.21 13.31
N ILE A 97 6.98 2.57 13.18
CA ILE A 97 5.82 1.69 13.18
C ILE A 97 5.54 1.29 11.72
N VAL A 98 5.42 -0.01 11.47
CA VAL A 98 5.15 -0.55 10.13
C VAL A 98 3.73 -1.07 10.07
N SER A 99 3.04 -0.82 8.97
CA SER A 99 1.79 -1.50 8.63
C SER A 99 1.83 -2.03 7.21
N VAL A 100 1.07 -3.10 6.97
CA VAL A 100 0.91 -3.70 5.64
C VAL A 100 -0.57 -3.71 5.30
N ASP A 101 -0.92 -3.06 4.19
CA ASP A 101 -2.27 -3.01 3.63
C ASP A 101 -2.34 -3.96 2.45
N VAL A 102 -3.12 -5.04 2.55
CA VAL A 102 -3.34 -6.00 1.46
C VAL A 102 -4.65 -5.69 0.76
N LEU A 103 -4.60 -5.53 -0.56
CA LEU A 103 -5.76 -5.16 -1.36
C LEU A 103 -6.51 -6.41 -1.83
N SER A 104 -7.83 -6.30 -1.92
CA SER A 104 -8.65 -7.26 -2.66
C SER A 104 -8.43 -7.14 -4.16
N GLU A 105 -8.97 -8.09 -4.93
CA GLU A 105 -9.16 -7.87 -6.36
C GLU A 105 -10.04 -6.65 -6.62
N THR A 106 -9.76 -5.97 -7.74
CA THR A 106 -10.48 -4.76 -8.13
C THR A 106 -11.72 -5.12 -8.94
N GLU A 107 -12.87 -4.60 -8.54
CA GLU A 107 -14.14 -4.81 -9.22
C GLU A 107 -14.56 -3.55 -9.97
N LYS A 108 -15.10 -3.69 -11.19
CA LYS A 108 -15.62 -2.54 -11.94
C LYS A 108 -16.91 -2.04 -11.30
N VAL A 109 -17.02 -0.73 -11.12
CA VAL A 109 -18.19 -0.06 -10.55
C VAL A 109 -19.14 0.33 -11.67
N ASN A 110 -20.41 -0.09 -11.58
CA ASN A 110 -21.43 0.26 -12.56
C ASN A 110 -22.25 1.47 -12.08
N SER A 111 -22.37 1.65 -10.77
CA SER A 111 -23.07 2.79 -10.16
C SER A 111 -22.31 3.35 -8.96
N ILE A 112 -22.25 4.69 -8.87
CA ILE A 112 -21.64 5.42 -7.75
C ILE A 112 -22.29 5.04 -6.40
N LYS A 113 -23.55 4.59 -6.42
CA LYS A 113 -24.28 4.12 -5.21
C LYS A 113 -23.66 2.86 -4.59
N GLU A 114 -22.82 2.14 -5.31
CA GLU A 114 -22.11 0.97 -4.79
C GLU A 114 -20.88 1.33 -3.95
N LEU A 115 -20.48 2.60 -3.99
CA LEU A 115 -19.29 3.09 -3.31
C LEU A 115 -19.64 3.62 -1.93
N ASP A 116 -18.73 3.36 -1.01
CA ASP A 116 -18.72 3.86 0.34
C ASP A 116 -17.27 4.24 0.65
N PRO A 117 -16.94 5.54 0.81
CA PRO A 117 -15.58 6.00 1.06
C PRO A 117 -14.94 5.39 2.31
N LYS A 118 -15.74 4.96 3.30
CA LYS A 118 -15.26 4.30 4.52
C LYS A 118 -14.87 2.85 4.28
N LYS A 119 -15.52 2.18 3.32
CA LYS A 119 -15.33 0.75 3.06
C LYS A 119 -14.42 0.45 1.88
N TYR A 120 -14.56 1.20 0.80
CA TYR A 120 -13.91 0.90 -0.47
C TYR A 120 -12.86 1.94 -0.85
N GLY A 121 -11.68 1.45 -1.22
CA GLY A 121 -10.75 2.22 -2.03
C GLY A 121 -11.23 2.24 -3.47
N ILE A 122 -10.82 3.25 -4.22
CA ILE A 122 -11.19 3.40 -5.63
C ILE A 122 -9.98 3.58 -6.53
N ILE A 123 -10.15 3.13 -7.78
CA ILE A 123 -9.24 3.42 -8.88
C ILE A 123 -10.04 4.09 -9.97
N VAL A 124 -9.66 5.31 -10.34
CA VAL A 124 -10.16 5.96 -11.55
C VAL A 124 -9.18 5.72 -12.69
N LYS A 125 -9.69 5.46 -13.88
CA LYS A 125 -8.87 5.13 -15.06
C LYS A 125 -9.39 5.82 -16.31
N GLN A 126 -8.48 6.42 -17.07
CA GLN A 126 -8.76 6.93 -18.42
C GLN A 126 -7.56 6.67 -19.33
N GLY A 127 -7.69 5.70 -20.24
CA GLY A 127 -6.57 5.21 -21.05
C GLY A 127 -5.45 4.67 -20.15
N ASN A 128 -4.25 5.26 -20.27
CA ASN A 128 -3.08 4.91 -19.45
C ASN A 128 -3.00 5.67 -18.11
N ARG A 129 -3.83 6.71 -17.93
CA ARG A 129 -3.89 7.47 -16.67
C ARG A 129 -4.69 6.71 -15.64
N ARG A 130 -4.17 6.66 -14.41
CA ARG A 130 -4.84 6.03 -13.28
C ARG A 130 -4.55 6.78 -11.99
N GLY A 131 -5.54 6.84 -11.11
CA GLY A 131 -5.41 7.39 -9.77
C GLY A 131 -6.04 6.45 -8.78
N LEU A 132 -5.35 6.20 -7.67
CA LEU A 132 -5.82 5.34 -6.60
C LEU A 132 -6.00 6.16 -5.33
N LEU A 133 -7.08 5.86 -4.61
CA LEU A 133 -7.28 6.33 -3.25
C LEU A 133 -7.71 5.15 -2.38
N LEU A 134 -7.05 4.98 -1.23
CA LEU A 134 -7.41 3.98 -0.23
C LEU A 134 -8.76 4.34 0.43
N PRO A 135 -9.45 3.37 1.07
CA PRO A 135 -10.62 3.66 1.90
C PRO A 135 -10.25 4.44 3.15
N ASP A 136 -11.27 5.03 3.78
CA ASP A 136 -11.23 5.64 5.12
C ASP A 136 -10.13 6.70 5.31
N ILE A 137 -9.96 7.55 4.30
CA ILE A 137 -9.03 8.70 4.39
C ILE A 137 -9.70 9.83 5.18
N GLU A 138 -8.97 10.37 6.15
CA GLU A 138 -9.41 11.53 6.93
C GLU A 138 -9.78 12.71 6.01
N GLY A 139 -10.93 13.34 6.27
CA GLY A 139 -11.46 14.44 5.45
C GLY A 139 -12.19 14.03 4.17
N VAL A 140 -12.18 12.74 3.78
CA VAL A 140 -12.87 12.25 2.58
C VAL A 140 -14.17 11.55 2.96
N ASN A 141 -15.26 12.35 3.02
CA ASN A 141 -16.55 11.90 3.54
C ASN A 141 -17.63 11.61 2.48
N SER A 142 -17.36 11.90 1.20
CA SER A 142 -18.30 11.64 0.11
C SER A 142 -17.65 10.94 -1.06
N THR A 143 -18.45 10.18 -1.80
CA THR A 143 -18.00 9.47 -3.00
C THR A 143 -17.53 10.43 -4.09
N ASP A 144 -18.22 11.55 -4.28
CA ASP A 144 -17.82 12.59 -5.24
C ASP A 144 -16.44 13.16 -4.89
N GLU A 145 -16.19 13.42 -3.60
CA GLU A 145 -14.90 13.91 -3.13
C GLU A 145 -13.79 12.87 -3.31
N GLN A 146 -14.08 11.61 -3.00
CA GLN A 146 -13.17 10.49 -3.21
C GLN A 146 -12.76 10.39 -4.70
N ILE A 147 -13.73 10.40 -5.61
CA ILE A 147 -13.53 10.37 -7.07
C ILE A 147 -12.74 11.58 -7.53
N ARG A 148 -13.08 12.79 -7.05
CA ARG A 148 -12.38 14.03 -7.39
C ARG A 148 -10.91 13.97 -7.04
N ILE A 149 -10.56 13.56 -5.82
CA ILE A 149 -9.17 13.41 -5.38
C ILE A 149 -8.44 12.37 -6.22
N ALA A 150 -9.07 11.22 -6.50
CA ALA A 150 -8.48 10.19 -7.34
C ALA A 150 -8.22 10.69 -8.78
N LYS A 151 -9.16 11.44 -9.37
CA LYS A 151 -9.01 12.09 -10.69
C LYS A 151 -7.84 13.08 -10.70
N LEU A 152 -7.72 13.91 -9.68
CA LEU A 152 -6.61 14.86 -9.55
C LEU A 152 -5.25 14.15 -9.48
N LYS A 153 -5.14 13.08 -8.68
CA LYS A 153 -3.92 12.25 -8.63
C LYS A 153 -3.56 11.61 -9.97
N ALA A 154 -4.56 11.33 -10.80
CA ALA A 154 -4.40 10.75 -12.12
C ALA A 154 -4.16 11.78 -13.25
N GLY A 155 -4.34 13.08 -12.97
CA GLY A 155 -4.40 14.12 -14.00
C GLY A 155 -5.55 13.92 -14.99
N ILE A 156 -6.73 13.47 -14.51
CA ILE A 156 -7.94 13.25 -15.31
C ILE A 156 -8.94 14.39 -15.07
N TYR A 157 -9.27 15.15 -16.12
CA TYR A 157 -10.22 16.27 -16.07
C TYR A 157 -11.53 16.01 -16.83
N SER A 158 -11.61 14.89 -17.54
CA SER A 158 -12.77 14.51 -18.35
C SER A 158 -13.82 13.77 -17.52
N GLU A 159 -15.05 13.77 -18.00
CA GLU A 159 -16.16 12.99 -17.46
C GLU A 159 -16.22 11.54 -17.97
N ASN A 160 -15.43 11.19 -18.99
CA ASN A 160 -15.36 9.82 -19.50
C ASN A 160 -14.21 9.04 -18.84
N PHE A 161 -14.50 8.31 -17.77
CA PHE A 161 -13.53 7.48 -17.05
C PHE A 161 -14.18 6.22 -16.48
N GLU A 162 -13.37 5.19 -16.24
CA GLU A 162 -13.79 3.98 -15.55
C GLU A 162 -13.50 4.10 -14.04
N ILE A 163 -14.36 3.52 -13.21
CA ILE A 163 -14.13 3.40 -11.77
C ILE A 163 -14.07 1.92 -11.40
N TYR A 164 -13.10 1.58 -10.56
CA TYR A 164 -13.01 0.28 -9.91
C TYR A 164 -12.98 0.48 -8.40
N LYS A 165 -13.52 -0.48 -7.65
CA LYS A 165 -13.50 -0.53 -6.19
C LYS A 165 -12.68 -1.71 -5.69
N PHE A 166 -12.11 -1.59 -4.51
CA PHE A 166 -11.41 -2.66 -3.79
C PHE A 166 -11.53 -2.44 -2.28
N THR A 167 -11.33 -3.49 -1.49
CA THR A 167 -11.20 -3.39 -0.03
C THR A 167 -9.75 -3.53 0.39
N VAL A 168 -9.45 -3.07 1.60
CA VAL A 168 -8.12 -3.17 2.20
C VAL A 168 -8.23 -3.89 3.52
N GLN A 169 -7.34 -4.87 3.73
CA GLN A 169 -7.10 -5.44 5.04
C GLN A 169 -5.75 -4.93 5.55
N ARG A 170 -5.80 -4.17 6.65
CA ARG A 170 -4.62 -3.59 7.30
C ARG A 170 -4.11 -4.50 8.40
N TYR A 171 -2.80 -4.73 8.40
CA TYR A 171 -2.09 -5.50 9.42
C TYR A 171 -1.07 -4.60 10.13
N HIS A 172 -0.93 -4.80 11.44
CA HIS A 172 -0.05 -4.07 12.36
C HIS A 172 0.90 -5.02 13.09
#